data_AF-A0A529Y486-F1
#
_entry.id   AF-A0A529Y486-F1
#
_cell.length_a   1.000
_cell.length_b   1.000
_cell.length_c   1.000
_cell.angle_alpha   90.00
_cell.angle_beta   90.00
_cell.angle_gamma   90.00
#
_symmetry.space_group_name_H-M   'P 1'
#
loop_
_entity.id
_entity.type
_entity.pdbx_description
1 polymer ?
#
loop_
_entity_poly.entity_id
_entity_poly.type
_entity_poly.pdbx_seq_one_letter_code
_entity_poly.pdbx_strand_id
1 'polypeptide(L)'
;FSEAHLGRAPIDTPRRAMGELLGHAVRFGCCCDVMAAGEGIETMLSQRTVLPAMPAMAALSAAHLSAILFPGTLRRIYIARDNDPAGDAAVATLIERTNAAGIEAIVLTPQLGDFNEDLRLLGADALRAILRVQLAPQDVDRFMKRAA
;
A
#
# COMPACT_ATOMS: atom_id res chain seq x y z
N PHE A 1 -14.11 -22.69 -15.94
CA PHE A 1 -13.22 -21.94 -15.02
C PHE A 1 -12.93 -22.83 -13.83
N SER A 2 -11.65 -23.04 -13.47
CA SER A 2 -11.33 -23.63 -12.16
C SER A 2 -11.42 -22.55 -11.08
N GLU A 3 -11.74 -22.90 -9.84
CA GLU A 3 -11.74 -21.94 -8.72
C GLU A 3 -10.43 -21.13 -8.64
N ALA A 4 -9.29 -21.77 -8.93
CA ALA A 4 -7.97 -21.14 -8.98
C ALA A 4 -7.79 -20.01 -10.02
N HIS A 5 -8.70 -19.86 -10.99
CA HIS A 5 -8.61 -18.89 -12.08
C HIS A 5 -9.82 -17.96 -12.18
N LEU A 6 -10.71 -17.94 -11.18
CA LEU A 6 -11.80 -16.96 -11.13
C LEU A 6 -11.20 -15.54 -11.11
N GLY A 7 -11.52 -14.74 -12.13
CA GLY A 7 -11.04 -13.35 -12.26
C GLY A 7 -9.81 -13.13 -13.14
N ARG A 8 -9.27 -14.15 -13.82
CA ARG A 8 -8.15 -13.99 -14.77
C ARG A 8 -8.56 -14.35 -16.20
N ALA A 9 -7.95 -13.70 -17.19
CA ALA A 9 -8.17 -14.03 -18.59
C ALA A 9 -7.69 -15.47 -18.89
N PRO A 10 -8.40 -16.25 -19.74
CA PRO A 10 -8.04 -17.62 -20.07
C PRO A 10 -6.92 -17.67 -21.12
N ILE A 11 -5.74 -17.20 -20.74
CA ILE A 11 -4.53 -17.19 -21.56
C ILE A 11 -3.36 -17.76 -20.74
N ASP A 12 -2.35 -18.32 -21.41
CA ASP A 12 -1.23 -19.03 -20.75
C ASP A 12 -0.51 -18.20 -19.69
N THR A 13 -0.38 -16.89 -19.93
CA THR A 13 0.25 -15.92 -19.03
C THR A 13 -0.71 -14.77 -18.76
N PRO A 14 -1.67 -14.94 -17.83
CA PRO A 14 -2.73 -13.97 -17.61
C PRO A 14 -2.26 -12.72 -16.87
N ARG A 15 -1.11 -12.78 -16.19
CA ARG A 15 -0.40 -11.60 -15.67
C ARG A 15 0.79 -11.31 -16.57
N ARG A 16 0.84 -10.10 -17.12
CA ARG A 16 1.96 -9.60 -17.91
C ARG A 16 2.51 -8.33 -17.27
N ALA A 17 3.82 -8.27 -17.20
CA ALA A 17 4.59 -7.14 -16.73
C ALA A 17 5.65 -6.87 -17.81
N MET A 18 5.81 -5.61 -18.22
CA MET A 18 6.76 -5.22 -19.26
C MET A 18 7.68 -4.12 -18.73
N GLY A 19 8.95 -4.15 -19.13
CA GLY A 19 9.96 -3.15 -18.74
C GLY A 19 10.69 -3.49 -17.43
N GLU A 20 11.47 -2.52 -16.94
CA GLU A 20 12.23 -2.61 -15.69
C GLU A 20 11.35 -2.23 -14.50
N LEU A 21 10.75 -3.24 -13.85
CA LEU A 21 9.83 -3.02 -12.72
C LEU A 21 10.52 -3.11 -11.36
N LEU A 22 11.68 -3.76 -11.29
CA LEU A 22 12.39 -3.97 -10.04
C LEU A 22 12.83 -2.63 -9.45
N GLY A 23 12.45 -2.36 -8.20
CA GLY A 23 12.76 -1.09 -7.54
C GLY A 23 11.80 0.06 -7.88
N HIS A 24 10.89 -0.14 -8.84
CA HIS A 24 9.93 0.87 -9.28
C HIS A 24 8.51 0.58 -8.74
N ALA A 25 7.69 1.63 -8.74
CA ALA A 25 6.30 1.58 -8.32
C ALA A 25 5.52 2.70 -9.02
N VAL A 26 4.21 2.51 -9.18
CA VAL A 26 3.30 3.58 -9.58
C VAL A 26 3.17 4.55 -8.42
N ARG A 27 3.48 5.84 -8.64
CA ARG A 27 3.52 6.86 -7.59
C ARG A 27 2.32 7.80 -7.68
N PHE A 28 1.77 8.13 -6.53
CA PHE A 28 0.70 9.10 -6.37
C PHE A 28 1.15 10.24 -5.47
N GLY A 29 1.08 11.47 -5.98
CA GLY A 29 1.56 12.66 -5.28
C GLY A 29 3.08 12.80 -5.28
N CYS A 30 3.57 13.91 -4.72
CA CYS A 30 4.99 14.21 -4.63
C CYS A 30 5.64 13.41 -3.50
N CYS A 31 6.81 12.83 -3.76
CA CYS A 31 7.57 12.11 -2.74
C CYS A 31 8.00 13.07 -1.63
N CYS A 32 7.85 12.63 -0.37
CA CYS A 32 8.25 13.42 0.80
C CYS A 32 8.85 12.50 1.88
N ASP A 33 8.85 12.98 3.11
CA ASP A 33 9.35 12.30 4.30
C ASP A 33 8.42 11.19 4.83
N VAL A 34 7.15 11.17 4.43
CA VAL A 34 6.18 10.13 4.82
C VAL A 34 5.39 9.65 3.61
N MET A 35 5.33 8.35 3.37
CA MET A 35 4.59 7.77 2.24
C MET A 35 3.90 6.47 2.63
N ALA A 36 2.85 6.09 1.90
CA ALA A 36 2.28 4.76 1.97
C ALA A 36 2.76 3.88 0.80
N ALA A 37 2.86 2.57 0.99
CA ALA A 37 3.22 1.62 -0.05
C ALA A 37 2.44 0.31 0.09
N GLY A 38 2.04 -0.29 -1.03
CA GLY A 38 1.31 -1.54 -1.07
C GLY A 38 1.45 -2.22 -2.43
N GLU A 39 0.91 -3.42 -2.56
CA GLU A 39 1.01 -4.20 -3.80
C GLU A 39 0.07 -3.69 -4.88
N GLY A 40 -1.23 -3.64 -4.58
CA GLY A 40 -2.29 -3.32 -5.54
C GLY A 40 -2.48 -1.82 -5.76
N ILE A 41 -2.80 -1.44 -7.00
CA ILE A 41 -3.18 -0.06 -7.30
C ILE A 41 -4.53 0.28 -6.65
N GLU A 42 -5.46 -0.66 -6.65
CA GLU A 42 -6.78 -0.54 -6.03
C GLU A 42 -6.68 -0.37 -4.51
N THR A 43 -5.79 -1.13 -3.86
CA THR A 43 -5.46 -1.00 -2.44
C THR A 43 -5.00 0.41 -2.11
N MET A 44 -4.00 0.91 -2.84
CA MET A 44 -3.45 2.25 -2.62
C MET A 44 -4.47 3.36 -2.92
N LEU A 45 -5.28 3.22 -3.97
CA LEU A 45 -6.33 4.18 -4.30
C LEU A 45 -7.43 4.20 -3.24
N SER A 46 -7.80 3.05 -2.67
CA SER A 46 -8.82 2.96 -1.62
C SER A 46 -8.39 3.70 -0.35
N GLN A 47 -7.13 3.56 0.07
CA GLN A 47 -6.57 4.34 1.17
C GLN A 47 -6.53 5.85 0.86
N ARG A 48 -6.11 6.22 -0.36
CA ARG A 48 -6.05 7.62 -0.79
C ARG A 48 -7.41 8.31 -0.83
N THR A 49 -8.52 7.58 -0.96
CA THR A 49 -9.88 8.15 -0.85
C THR A 49 -10.08 8.85 0.50
N VAL A 50 -9.47 8.34 1.58
CA VAL A 50 -9.61 8.90 2.93
C VAL A 50 -8.35 9.62 3.45
N LEU A 51 -7.23 9.45 2.75
CA LEU A 51 -5.92 10.08 2.98
C LEU A 51 -5.39 10.78 1.70
N PRO A 52 -6.13 11.73 1.10
CA PRO A 52 -5.81 12.25 -0.23
C PRO A 52 -4.46 12.98 -0.32
N ALA A 53 -3.98 13.54 0.80
CA ALA A 53 -2.72 14.26 0.88
C ALA A 53 -1.50 13.35 1.11
N MET A 54 -1.69 12.08 1.50
CA MET A 54 -0.58 11.16 1.75
C MET A 54 -0.04 10.62 0.42
N PRO A 55 1.24 10.84 0.08
CA PRO A 55 1.82 10.24 -1.12
C PRO A 55 1.87 8.72 -1.00
N ALA A 56 1.70 8.02 -2.13
CA ALA A 56 1.56 6.57 -2.14
C ALA A 56 2.33 5.90 -3.28
N MET A 57 2.71 4.63 -3.08
CA MET A 57 3.37 3.78 -4.05
C MET A 57 2.63 2.44 -4.21
N ALA A 58 2.20 2.10 -5.42
CA ALA A 58 1.71 0.76 -5.74
C ALA A 58 2.80 -0.02 -6.47
N ALA A 59 3.31 -1.09 -5.87
CA ALA A 59 4.43 -1.87 -6.40
C ALA A 59 4.03 -2.91 -7.47
N LEU A 60 2.72 -3.16 -7.61
CA LEU A 60 2.11 -4.07 -8.59
C LEU A 60 2.37 -5.57 -8.34
N SER A 61 3.14 -5.93 -7.31
CA SER A 61 3.25 -7.29 -6.76
C SER A 61 3.98 -7.30 -5.41
N ALA A 62 3.80 -8.37 -4.63
CA ALA A 62 4.58 -8.70 -3.42
C ALA A 62 6.10 -8.58 -3.64
N ALA A 63 6.61 -9.22 -4.69
CA ALA A 63 8.04 -9.23 -4.98
C ALA A 63 8.59 -7.82 -5.26
N HIS A 64 7.84 -7.01 -6.00
CA HIS A 64 8.23 -5.62 -6.25
C HIS A 64 8.09 -4.75 -5.00
N LEU A 65 7.07 -4.98 -4.17
CA LEU A 65 6.88 -4.27 -2.90
C LEU A 65 8.11 -4.45 -2.01
N SER A 66 8.61 -5.68 -1.89
CA SER A 66 9.83 -5.98 -1.16
C SER A 66 11.09 -5.34 -1.75
N ALA A 67 11.07 -4.94 -3.03
CA ALA A 67 12.24 -4.44 -3.75
C ALA A 67 12.21 -2.92 -4.02
N ILE A 68 11.13 -2.20 -3.68
CA ILE A 68 11.00 -0.77 -3.99
C ILE A 68 12.20 0.06 -3.53
N LEU A 69 12.58 1.06 -4.32
CA LEU A 69 13.60 2.03 -3.95
C LEU A 69 12.98 3.20 -3.17
N PHE A 70 13.59 3.49 -2.02
CA PHE A 70 13.16 4.58 -1.16
C PHE A 70 13.67 5.93 -1.68
N PRO A 71 12.82 6.98 -1.76
CA PRO A 71 13.30 8.34 -1.92
C PRO A 71 14.27 8.70 -0.79
N GLY A 72 15.35 9.42 -1.08
CA GLY A 72 16.34 9.81 -0.06
C GLY A 72 15.80 10.72 1.06
N THR A 73 14.61 11.28 0.87
CA THR A 73 13.90 12.08 1.88
C THR A 73 13.03 11.25 2.82
N LEU A 74 12.73 9.99 2.49
CA LEU A 74 11.76 9.17 3.20
C LEU A 74 12.25 8.86 4.62
N ARG A 75 11.38 9.09 5.60
CA ARG A 75 11.64 8.86 7.03
C ARG A 75 10.65 7.89 7.64
N ARG A 76 9.42 7.85 7.14
CA ARG A 76 8.40 6.88 7.54
C ARG A 76 7.69 6.31 6.33
N ILE A 77 7.44 5.01 6.35
CA ILE A 77 6.62 4.32 5.37
C ILE A 77 5.47 3.58 6.04
N TYR A 78 4.26 3.81 5.55
CA TYR A 78 3.08 3.04 5.91
C TYR A 78 2.91 1.90 4.91
N ILE A 79 2.97 0.66 5.37
CA ILE A 79 2.89 -0.52 4.51
C ILE A 79 1.45 -1.02 4.52
N ALA A 80 0.71 -0.75 3.44
CA ALA A 80 -0.64 -1.24 3.21
C ALA A 80 -0.56 -2.73 2.85
N ARG A 81 -0.86 -3.57 3.84
CA ARG A 81 -0.85 -5.02 3.70
C ARG A 81 -2.26 -5.50 3.37
N ASP A 82 -2.42 -6.24 2.28
CA ASP A 82 -3.62 -7.05 2.05
C ASP A 82 -3.56 -8.31 2.94
N ASN A 83 -4.71 -8.78 3.44
CA ASN A 83 -4.76 -9.85 4.44
C ASN A 83 -4.61 -11.25 3.80
N ASP A 84 -3.48 -11.47 3.12
CA ASP A 84 -3.11 -12.75 2.51
C ASP A 84 -1.68 -13.20 2.90
N PRO A 85 -1.33 -14.48 2.70
CA PRO A 85 0.00 -15.01 3.04
C PRO A 85 1.14 -14.48 2.19
N ALA A 86 0.88 -14.02 0.96
CA ALA A 86 1.92 -13.48 0.09
C ALA A 86 2.39 -12.11 0.60
N GLY A 87 1.45 -11.32 1.11
CA GLY A 87 1.73 -10.02 1.75
C GLY A 87 2.61 -10.14 2.99
N ASP A 88 2.51 -11.21 3.78
CA ASP A 88 3.31 -11.39 5.00
C ASP A 88 4.82 -11.38 4.75
N ALA A 89 5.28 -12.21 3.81
CA ALA A 89 6.70 -12.29 3.47
C ALA A 89 7.20 -10.97 2.87
N ALA A 90 6.37 -10.33 2.04
CA ALA A 90 6.74 -9.08 1.40
C ALA A 90 6.92 -7.94 2.40
N VAL A 91 6.00 -7.83 3.35
CA VAL A 91 6.03 -6.88 4.47
C VAL A 91 7.26 -7.12 5.34
N ALA A 92 7.58 -8.36 5.70
CA ALA A 92 8.74 -8.68 6.52
C ALA A 92 10.05 -8.22 5.86
N THR A 93 10.27 -8.56 4.58
CA THR A 93 11.45 -8.09 3.83
C THR A 93 11.48 -6.57 3.70
N LEU A 94 10.34 -5.93 3.50
CA LEU A 94 10.27 -4.47 3.40
C LEU A 94 10.66 -3.81 4.73
N ILE A 95 10.18 -4.34 5.86
CA ILE A 95 10.53 -3.87 7.22
C ILE A 95 12.03 -3.99 7.48
N GLU A 96 12.66 -5.11 7.12
CA GLU A 96 14.11 -5.29 7.27
C GLU A 96 14.88 -4.23 6.49
N ARG A 97 14.48 -3.98 5.23
CA ARG A 97 15.12 -2.97 4.37
C ARG A 97 14.91 -1.55 4.87
N THR A 98 13.72 -1.21 5.37
CA THR A 98 13.45 0.13 5.92
C THR A 98 14.25 0.35 7.19
N ASN A 99 14.33 -0.64 8.07
CA ASN A 99 15.15 -0.58 9.28
C ASN A 99 16.63 -0.39 8.95
N ALA A 100 17.17 -1.13 7.98
CA ALA A 100 18.53 -0.96 7.50
C ALA A 100 18.80 0.43 6.91
N ALA A 101 17.77 1.09 6.36
CA ALA A 101 17.83 2.44 5.82
C ALA A 101 17.52 3.54 6.86
N GLY A 102 17.22 3.19 8.11
CA GLY A 102 16.81 4.15 9.15
C GLY A 102 15.44 4.79 8.88
N ILE A 103 14.56 4.08 8.18
CA ILE A 103 13.19 4.48 7.85
C ILE A 103 12.23 3.73 8.77
N GLU A 104 11.36 4.45 9.46
CA GLU A 104 10.31 3.87 10.30
C GLU A 104 9.26 3.18 9.43
N ALA A 105 8.97 1.91 9.66
CA ALA A 105 7.91 1.18 8.98
C ALA A 105 6.72 0.92 9.92
N ILE A 106 5.51 1.26 9.47
CA ILE A 106 4.26 1.01 10.19
C ILE A 106 3.32 0.23 9.26
N VAL A 107 2.89 -0.96 9.67
CA VAL A 107 1.95 -1.78 8.89
C VAL A 107 0.53 -1.25 9.09
N LEU A 108 -0.19 -1.07 7.98
CA LEU A 108 -1.62 -0.80 7.95
C LEU A 108 -2.34 -2.08 7.56
N THR A 109 -3.32 -2.47 8.36
CA THR A 109 -4.13 -3.68 8.16
C THR A 109 -5.59 -3.30 7.92
N PRO A 110 -6.25 -3.88 6.89
CA PRO A 110 -7.69 -3.75 6.68
C PRO A 110 -8.48 -4.46 7.78
N GLN A 111 -9.77 -4.14 7.94
CA GLN A 111 -10.66 -4.90 8.83
C GLN A 111 -11.19 -6.18 8.18
N LEU A 112 -11.39 -6.17 6.87
CA LEU A 112 -11.85 -7.32 6.09
C LEU A 112 -10.67 -7.98 5.35
N GLY A 113 -10.83 -8.37 4.08
CA GLY A 113 -9.78 -8.98 3.27
C GLY A 113 -8.76 -7.97 2.77
N ASP A 114 -9.23 -6.86 2.19
CA ASP A 114 -8.38 -5.79 1.66
C ASP A 114 -9.00 -4.39 1.87
N PHE A 115 -8.20 -3.34 1.64
CA PHE A 115 -8.65 -1.96 1.82
C PHE A 115 -9.74 -1.54 0.82
N ASN A 116 -9.85 -2.21 -0.33
CA ASN A 116 -10.92 -1.95 -1.28
C ASN A 116 -12.25 -2.53 -0.79
N GLU A 117 -12.21 -3.73 -0.22
CA GLU A 117 -13.34 -4.38 0.42
C GLU A 117 -13.83 -3.56 1.62
N ASP A 118 -12.93 -3.08 2.48
CA ASP A 118 -13.25 -2.13 3.56
C ASP A 118 -13.96 -0.88 3.00
N LEU A 119 -13.40 -0.26 1.96
CA LEU A 119 -14.00 0.93 1.36
C LEU A 119 -15.41 0.65 0.80
N ARG A 120 -15.58 -0.48 0.11
CA ARG A 120 -16.83 -0.83 -0.59
C ARG A 120 -17.93 -1.28 0.36
N LEU A 121 -17.59 -2.03 1.41
CA LEU A 121 -18.57 -2.65 2.31
C LEU A 121 -18.80 -1.84 3.58
N LEU A 122 -17.76 -1.21 4.13
CA LEU A 122 -17.85 -0.42 5.37
C LEU A 122 -18.01 1.09 5.10
N GLY A 123 -17.57 1.55 3.92
CA GLY A 123 -17.65 2.95 3.51
C GLY A 123 -16.45 3.80 3.95
N ALA A 124 -16.35 5.00 3.39
CA ALA A 124 -15.21 5.90 3.56
C ALA A 124 -15.01 6.35 5.01
N ASP A 125 -16.08 6.64 5.75
CA ASP A 125 -15.96 7.10 7.15
C ASP A 125 -15.44 5.97 8.07
N ALA A 126 -15.88 4.74 7.85
CA ALA A 126 -15.37 3.58 8.58
C ALA A 126 -13.89 3.31 8.25
N LEU A 127 -13.54 3.27 6.95
CA LEU A 127 -12.14 3.12 6.52
C LEU A 127 -11.24 4.21 7.11
N ARG A 128 -11.73 5.45 7.14
CA ARG A 128 -11.02 6.57 7.76
C ARG A 128 -10.81 6.37 9.25
N ALA A 129 -11.81 5.89 9.99
CA ALA A 129 -11.69 5.59 11.42
C ALA A 129 -10.69 4.44 11.67
N ILE A 130 -10.72 3.40 10.84
CA ILE A 130 -9.79 2.24 10.88
C ILE A 130 -8.35 2.70 10.69
N LEU A 131 -8.08 3.53 9.69
CA LEU A 131 -6.74 4.05 9.44
C LEU A 131 -6.28 5.02 10.52
N ARG A 132 -7.19 5.83 11.08
CA ARG A 132 -6.85 6.89 12.05
C ARG A 132 -6.12 6.35 13.26
N VAL A 133 -6.54 5.19 13.77
CA VAL A 133 -5.94 4.57 14.96
C VAL A 133 -4.63 3.85 14.68
N GLN A 134 -4.30 3.62 13.40
CA GLN A 134 -3.07 2.94 12.96
C GLN A 134 -1.97 3.93 12.54
N LEU A 135 -2.33 5.18 12.21
CA LEU A 135 -1.36 6.22 11.89
C LEU A 135 -0.67 6.75 13.15
N ALA A 136 0.59 7.17 13.01
CA ALA A 136 1.28 7.93 14.03
C ALA A 136 0.51 9.25 14.31
N PRO A 137 0.39 9.71 15.56
CA PRO A 137 -0.43 10.89 15.90
C PRO A 137 -0.12 12.14 15.06
N GLN A 138 1.17 12.41 14.83
CA GLN A 138 1.63 13.54 14.01
C GLN A 138 1.16 13.46 12.54
N ASP A 139 0.97 12.25 12.03
CA ASP A 139 0.56 12.02 10.65
C ASP A 139 -0.96 12.03 10.48
N VAL A 140 -1.71 11.70 11.53
CA VAL A 140 -3.17 11.91 11.56
C VAL A 140 -3.47 13.38 11.28
N ASP A 141 -2.83 14.29 12.02
CA ASP A 141 -3.03 15.73 11.84
C ASP A 141 -2.54 16.25 10.48
N ARG A 142 -1.53 15.61 9.90
CA ARG A 142 -0.96 16.01 8.62
C ARG A 142 -1.79 15.53 7.43
N PHE A 143 -2.25 14.29 7.45
CA PHE A 143 -2.84 13.63 6.28
C PHE A 143 -4.34 13.40 6.35
N MET A 144 -4.95 13.47 7.55
CA MET A 144 -6.39 13.34 7.69
C MET A 144 -7.14 14.67 7.73
N LYS A 145 -6.49 15.84 7.85
CA LYS A 145 -7.22 17.11 7.73
C LYS A 145 -7.90 17.18 6.36
N ARG A 146 -9.20 17.51 6.33
CA ARG A 146 -9.89 17.79 5.06
C ARG A 146 -9.12 18.92 4.37
N ALA A 147 -8.88 18.79 3.07
CA ALA A 147 -8.46 19.94 2.28
C ALA A 147 -9.53 21.03 2.49
N ALA A 148 -9.09 22.22 2.89
CA ALA A 148 -9.94 23.40 2.97
C ALA A 148 -10.45 23.79 1.58
#